data_AF-A0A316NPR9-F1
#
_entry.id   AF-A0A316NPR9-F1
#
_cell.length_a   1.000
_cell.length_b   1.000
_cell.length_c   1.000
_cell.angle_alpha   90.00
_cell.angle_beta   90.00
_cell.angle_gamma   90.00
#
_symmetry.space_group_name_H-M   'P 1'
#
loop_
_entity.id
_entity.type
_entity.pdbx_description
1 polymer ?
#
loop_
_entity_poly.entity_id
_entity_poly.type
_entity_poly.pdbx_seq_one_letter_code
_entity_poly.pdbx_strand_id
1 'polypeptide(L)'
;MGDLLISGVQKCEQHPMLNVSVLDLATAIVPRTIVETYSGSKKKDENGNPILDETGKQKRQLNIFGGFEALRREGSGLVINCLIPSFVVMGAASLFQRPIMGKFNKSNLVNTWANGEAYDKIAKFYKPGEATLESYKDFFKRSILSLEGVDGEAYNPKDVKKFAQLLADNPDELKNITDIDTILSKIRLKPNAEDAFDKLAKAAFDGQYKLSNEAYKKLVDITHISENIRFVGEEKYLGNNLASFCEDTPKVLCGAKKEGIQTADELSKYFAKAKKLVNWKSIGGLGIIIPLAISAQPINRWITHKMSGRKGAPIYNDYADRKEDRELTPKEKAQLLKQKFISVSSMLGVAGLSMFMDKPSLKSLFQFKGLFPTMDQARIISTATFASRMAASEDKNELREATIRDIATFSSFYFLGDYAAKGIATFFEHKDKDVRLINRLKKCDDNANVLQKLWNWAKHTSLKSTDELATAKDKRLRTICQIGNLAFSLISLGVFIPLYTRTQTHKKEAQENLANLKNAKTNGSTSGGAGTSAAKSSFSSTSDNLAAAKTSFKAFLNS
;
A
#
# COMPACT_ATOMS: atom_id res chain seq x y z
N MET A 1 -7.72 6.84 -26.26
CA MET A 1 -6.62 6.86 -25.27
C MET A 1 -5.33 6.54 -26.01
N GLY A 2 -4.27 7.32 -25.83
CA GLY A 2 -3.00 7.06 -26.52
C GLY A 2 -2.26 5.86 -25.93
N ASP A 3 -1.60 5.07 -26.77
CA ASP A 3 -0.89 3.84 -26.37
C ASP A 3 0.19 4.09 -25.29
N LEU A 4 0.82 5.27 -25.30
CA LEU A 4 1.81 5.68 -24.30
C LEU A 4 1.22 5.76 -22.88
N LEU A 5 -0.02 6.25 -22.74
CA LEU A 5 -0.71 6.32 -21.45
C LEU A 5 -1.06 4.93 -20.94
N ILE A 6 -1.50 4.04 -21.84
CA ILE A 6 -1.81 2.64 -21.51
C ILE A 6 -0.55 1.91 -21.05
N SER A 7 0.55 2.00 -21.80
CA SER A 7 1.83 1.39 -21.41
C SER A 7 2.39 1.97 -20.11
N GLY A 8 2.22 3.27 -19.88
CA GLY A 8 2.62 3.92 -18.63
C GLY A 8 1.88 3.33 -17.41
N VAL A 9 0.55 3.26 -17.48
CA VAL A 9 -0.27 2.69 -16.40
C VAL A 9 0.07 1.21 -16.17
N GLN A 10 0.18 0.42 -17.23
CA GLN A 10 0.53 -1.00 -17.13
C GLN A 10 1.91 -1.22 -16.49
N LYS A 11 2.89 -0.36 -16.77
CA LYS A 11 4.22 -0.43 -16.14
C LYS A 11 4.17 -0.07 -14.67
N CYS A 12 3.34 0.91 -14.28
CA CYS A 12 3.10 1.22 -12.88
C CYS A 12 2.42 0.04 -12.14
N GLU A 13 1.50 -0.68 -12.79
CA GLU A 13 0.81 -1.83 -12.19
C GLU A 13 1.75 -2.99 -11.83
N GLN A 14 2.82 -3.20 -12.59
CA GLN A 14 3.83 -4.23 -12.28
C GLN A 14 4.54 -3.98 -10.93
N HIS A 15 4.47 -2.75 -10.42
CA HIS A 15 5.09 -2.33 -9.17
C HIS A 15 4.10 -1.54 -8.31
N PRO A 16 3.37 -2.20 -7.40
CA PRO A 16 2.30 -1.58 -6.61
C PRO A 16 2.68 -0.25 -5.95
N MET A 17 3.91 -0.11 -5.44
CA MET A 17 4.36 1.14 -4.81
C MET A 17 4.73 2.25 -5.81
N LEU A 18 5.21 1.91 -7.01
CA LEU A 18 5.32 2.92 -8.07
C LEU A 18 3.94 3.40 -8.49
N ASN A 19 2.96 2.49 -8.57
CA ASN A 19 1.57 2.87 -8.81
C ASN A 19 1.05 3.82 -7.73
N VAL A 20 1.15 3.45 -6.45
CA VAL A 20 0.75 4.31 -5.33
C VAL A 20 1.49 5.64 -5.35
N SER A 21 2.78 5.66 -5.68
CA SER A 21 3.56 6.90 -5.75
C SER A 21 3.08 7.84 -6.85
N VAL A 22 2.78 7.30 -8.03
CA VAL A 22 2.23 8.07 -9.15
C VAL A 22 0.83 8.54 -8.82
N LEU A 23 -0.01 7.70 -8.22
CA LEU A 23 -1.35 8.06 -7.75
C LEU A 23 -1.28 9.22 -6.74
N ASP A 24 -0.44 9.12 -5.72
CA ASP A 24 -0.30 10.15 -4.68
C ASP A 24 0.20 11.48 -5.26
N LEU A 25 1.25 11.42 -6.09
CA LEU A 25 1.79 12.59 -6.75
C LEU A 25 0.74 13.29 -7.63
N ALA A 26 0.02 12.54 -8.46
CA ALA A 26 -0.92 13.08 -9.43
C ALA A 26 -2.26 13.52 -8.83
N THR A 27 -2.74 12.85 -7.78
CA THR A 27 -4.10 13.05 -7.25
C THR A 27 -4.16 13.86 -5.96
N ALA A 28 -3.09 13.87 -5.16
CA ALA A 28 -3.06 14.57 -3.88
C ALA A 28 -2.01 15.68 -3.88
N ILE A 29 -0.75 15.37 -4.18
CA ILE A 29 0.37 16.30 -3.99
C ILE A 29 0.31 17.47 -4.99
N VAL A 30 0.28 17.17 -6.30
CA VAL A 30 0.28 18.21 -7.34
C VAL A 30 -0.98 19.07 -7.30
N PRO A 31 -2.21 18.52 -7.25
CA PRO A 31 -3.42 19.33 -7.16
C PRO A 31 -3.41 20.24 -5.93
N ARG A 32 -2.95 19.74 -4.78
CA ARG A 32 -2.85 20.55 -3.58
C ARG A 32 -1.81 21.65 -3.71
N THR A 33 -0.62 21.33 -4.20
CA THR A 33 0.45 22.32 -4.45
C THR A 33 -0.07 23.48 -5.30
N ILE A 34 -0.84 23.17 -6.35
CA ILE A 34 -1.51 24.16 -7.19
C ILE A 34 -2.53 24.94 -6.36
N VAL A 35 -3.48 24.27 -5.69
CA VAL A 35 -4.51 24.94 -4.89
C VAL A 35 -3.91 25.88 -3.85
N GLU A 36 -2.89 25.46 -3.09
CA GLU A 36 -2.23 26.30 -2.07
C GLU A 36 -1.50 27.49 -2.72
N THR A 37 -0.88 27.30 -3.89
CA THR A 37 -0.24 28.38 -4.65
C THR A 37 -1.26 29.43 -5.10
N TYR A 38 -2.45 29.01 -5.55
CA TYR A 38 -3.49 29.91 -6.05
C TYR A 38 -4.48 30.41 -4.96
N SER A 39 -4.39 29.90 -3.73
CA SER A 39 -5.29 30.28 -2.62
C SER A 39 -4.81 31.50 -1.81
N GLY A 40 -3.75 32.19 -2.24
CA GLY A 40 -3.16 33.30 -1.49
C GLY A 40 -4.10 34.47 -1.18
N SER A 41 -3.57 35.41 -0.40
CA SER A 41 -4.31 36.55 0.15
C SER A 41 -4.96 37.40 -0.95
N LYS A 42 -6.11 37.98 -0.64
CA LYS A 42 -6.83 38.90 -1.56
C LYS A 42 -5.98 40.16 -1.74
N LYS A 43 -5.67 40.52 -2.99
CA LYS A 43 -4.93 41.73 -3.31
C LYS A 43 -5.72 42.96 -2.85
N LYS A 44 -5.01 43.85 -2.19
CA LYS A 44 -5.47 45.18 -1.82
C LYS A 44 -4.56 46.22 -2.47
N ASP A 45 -5.12 47.38 -2.81
CA ASP A 45 -4.33 48.54 -3.23
C ASP A 45 -3.60 49.17 -2.03
N GLU A 46 -2.81 50.22 -2.28
CA GLU A 46 -2.05 50.96 -1.26
C GLU A 46 -2.96 51.58 -0.18
N ASN A 47 -4.26 51.72 -0.46
CA ASN A 47 -5.27 52.29 0.42
C ASN A 47 -6.12 51.22 1.11
N GLY A 48 -5.85 49.93 0.88
CA GLY A 48 -6.55 48.80 1.50
C GLY A 48 -7.81 48.32 0.77
N ASN A 49 -8.15 48.86 -0.40
CA ASN A 49 -9.33 48.49 -1.18
C ASN A 49 -9.13 47.21 -2.00
N PRO A 50 -10.19 46.43 -2.28
CA PRO A 50 -10.15 45.26 -3.14
C PRO A 50 -9.63 45.57 -4.57
N ILE A 51 -8.56 44.92 -5.01
CA ILE A 51 -8.20 44.92 -6.44
C ILE A 51 -9.06 43.83 -7.12
N LEU A 52 -9.86 44.20 -8.12
CA LEU A 52 -10.71 43.28 -8.87
C LEU A 52 -10.02 42.83 -10.17
N ASP A 53 -10.39 41.65 -10.67
CA ASP A 53 -10.06 41.15 -11.99
C ASP A 53 -11.11 41.56 -13.04
N GLU A 54 -10.85 41.19 -14.29
CA GLU A 54 -11.68 41.50 -15.47
C GLU A 54 -13.11 40.92 -15.36
N THR A 55 -13.33 39.98 -14.42
CA THR A 55 -14.64 39.34 -14.16
C THR A 55 -15.33 39.93 -12.91
N GLY A 56 -14.77 40.98 -12.31
CA GLY A 56 -15.29 41.60 -11.10
C GLY A 56 -15.02 40.81 -9.81
N LYS A 57 -14.15 39.78 -9.85
CA LYS A 57 -13.74 39.02 -8.66
C LYS A 57 -12.45 39.59 -8.08
N GLN A 58 -12.30 39.50 -6.77
CA GLN A 58 -11.12 40.04 -6.09
C GLN A 58 -9.86 39.25 -6.46
N LYS A 59 -8.89 39.93 -7.09
CA LYS A 59 -7.60 39.40 -7.53
C LYS A 59 -6.86 38.85 -6.31
N ARG A 60 -6.22 37.69 -6.42
CA ARG A 60 -5.43 37.08 -5.33
C ARG A 60 -3.93 37.18 -5.60
N GLN A 61 -3.12 37.27 -4.55
CA GLN A 61 -1.68 37.05 -4.63
C GLN A 61 -1.40 35.55 -4.70
N LEU A 62 -0.37 35.17 -5.45
CA LEU A 62 0.10 33.79 -5.47
C LEU A 62 0.86 33.50 -4.17
N ASN A 63 0.47 32.45 -3.47
CA ASN A 63 1.17 31.98 -2.27
C ASN A 63 2.19 30.90 -2.66
N ILE A 64 3.25 31.31 -3.37
CA ILE A 64 4.30 30.39 -3.86
C ILE A 64 4.97 29.64 -2.70
N PHE A 65 5.15 30.32 -1.56
CA PHE A 65 5.69 29.70 -0.35
C PHE A 65 4.79 28.58 0.18
N GLY A 66 3.47 28.81 0.30
CA GLY A 66 2.51 27.80 0.73
C GLY A 66 2.43 26.61 -0.24
N GLY A 67 2.52 26.88 -1.55
CA GLY A 67 2.64 25.83 -2.57
C GLY A 67 3.89 24.97 -2.38
N PHE A 68 5.06 25.59 -2.24
CA PHE A 68 6.33 24.87 -2.05
C PHE A 68 6.38 24.12 -0.72
N GLU A 69 5.83 24.69 0.35
CA GLU A 69 5.67 24.02 1.65
C GLU A 69 4.82 22.76 1.50
N ALA A 70 3.67 22.85 0.84
CA ALA A 70 2.79 21.72 0.61
C ALA A 70 3.46 20.63 -0.23
N LEU A 71 4.15 21.00 -1.32
CA LEU A 71 4.90 20.06 -2.14
C LEU A 71 5.97 19.33 -1.34
N ARG A 72 6.77 20.06 -0.56
CA ARG A 72 7.84 19.49 0.28
C ARG A 72 7.28 18.60 1.39
N ARG A 73 6.24 19.07 2.09
CA ARG A 73 5.64 18.37 3.23
C ARG A 73 4.97 17.08 2.80
N GLU A 74 4.19 17.09 1.72
CA GLU A 74 3.52 15.89 1.22
C GLU A 74 4.49 14.99 0.42
N GLY A 75 5.37 15.58 -0.39
CA GLY A 75 6.37 14.85 -1.17
C GLY A 75 7.41 14.10 -0.33
N SER A 76 7.85 14.67 0.79
CA SER A 76 8.75 13.95 1.72
C SER A 76 8.08 12.73 2.34
N GLY A 77 6.77 12.81 2.65
CA GLY A 77 5.98 11.67 3.10
C GLY A 77 5.94 10.56 2.06
N LEU A 78 5.69 10.90 0.79
CA LEU A 78 5.71 9.95 -0.32
C LEU A 78 7.07 9.24 -0.46
N VAL A 79 8.16 10.01 -0.43
CA VAL A 79 9.53 9.49 -0.56
C VAL A 79 9.86 8.48 0.57
N ILE A 80 9.52 8.83 1.81
CA ILE A 80 9.76 7.97 2.98
C ILE A 80 8.87 6.73 2.97
N ASN A 81 7.60 6.87 2.57
CA ASN A 81 6.64 5.78 2.63
C ASN A 81 6.82 4.77 1.49
N CYS A 82 7.20 5.21 0.29
CA CYS A 82 7.10 4.41 -0.92
C CYS A 82 8.43 4.16 -1.65
N LEU A 83 9.41 5.07 -1.58
CA LEU A 83 10.61 5.02 -2.43
C LEU A 83 11.87 4.56 -1.68
N ILE A 84 12.14 5.15 -0.51
CA ILE A 84 13.34 4.87 0.30
C ILE A 84 13.32 3.49 1.01
N PRO A 85 12.18 2.90 1.43
CA PRO A 85 12.16 1.68 2.23
C PRO A 85 13.03 0.54 1.70
N SER A 86 12.96 0.31 0.38
CA SER A 86 13.72 -0.71 -0.35
C SER A 86 15.22 -0.58 -0.17
N PHE A 87 15.73 0.66 -0.32
CA PHE A 87 17.15 0.96 -0.20
C PHE A 87 17.63 0.83 1.24
N VAL A 88 16.82 1.24 2.21
CA VAL A 88 17.13 1.09 3.64
C VAL A 88 17.19 -0.38 4.02
N VAL A 89 16.25 -1.20 3.54
CA VAL A 89 16.25 -2.65 3.77
C VAL A 89 17.45 -3.32 3.10
N MET A 90 17.83 -2.90 1.88
CA MET A 90 19.05 -3.37 1.22
C MET A 90 20.32 -2.97 2.00
N GLY A 91 20.37 -1.75 2.54
CA GLY A 91 21.45 -1.30 3.42
C GLY A 91 21.54 -2.15 4.68
N ALA A 92 20.41 -2.37 5.37
CA ALA A 92 20.32 -3.26 6.53
C ALA A 92 20.74 -4.69 6.18
N ALA A 93 20.32 -5.21 5.03
CA ALA A 93 20.71 -6.53 4.55
C ALA A 93 22.23 -6.63 4.32
N SER A 94 22.84 -5.58 3.75
CA SER A 94 24.29 -5.53 3.53
C SER A 94 25.07 -5.57 4.84
N LEU A 95 24.58 -4.90 5.88
CA LEU A 95 25.16 -4.93 7.23
C LEU A 95 24.99 -6.30 7.90
N PHE A 96 23.82 -6.92 7.76
CA PHE A 96 23.49 -8.18 8.45
C PHE A 96 23.92 -9.44 7.70
N GLN A 97 24.20 -9.38 6.39
CA GLN A 97 24.50 -10.58 5.59
C GLN A 97 25.69 -11.36 6.15
N ARG A 98 26.86 -10.72 6.27
CA ARG A 98 28.08 -11.37 6.78
C ARG A 98 27.90 -11.94 8.19
N PRO A 99 27.45 -11.18 9.20
CA PRO A 99 27.34 -11.72 10.57
C PRO A 99 26.29 -12.83 10.70
N ILE A 100 25.17 -12.78 9.96
CA ILE A 100 24.12 -13.80 10.05
C ILE A 100 24.48 -15.05 9.25
N MET A 101 24.97 -14.88 8.02
CA MET A 101 25.33 -16.00 7.15
C MET A 101 26.60 -16.72 7.64
N GLY A 102 27.53 -16.00 8.28
CA GLY A 102 28.74 -16.56 8.88
C GLY A 102 29.58 -17.30 7.83
N LYS A 103 29.72 -18.63 7.98
CA LYS A 103 30.46 -19.48 7.03
C LYS A 103 29.95 -19.42 5.59
N PHE A 104 28.69 -19.03 5.38
CA PHE A 104 28.09 -18.89 4.06
C PHE A 104 28.28 -17.45 3.53
N ASN A 105 29.53 -17.04 3.31
CA ASN A 105 29.87 -15.66 2.92
C ASN A 105 30.07 -15.45 1.41
N LYS A 106 29.99 -16.51 0.59
CA LYS A 106 30.12 -16.44 -0.88
C LYS A 106 28.79 -16.11 -1.57
N SER A 107 27.68 -16.42 -0.91
CA SER A 107 26.32 -16.11 -1.30
C SER A 107 26.03 -14.63 -1.07
N ASN A 108 25.31 -14.04 -2.02
CA ASN A 108 24.83 -12.66 -1.90
C ASN A 108 23.30 -12.67 -1.94
N LEU A 109 22.68 -12.46 -0.78
CA LEU A 109 21.23 -12.46 -0.58
C LEU A 109 20.69 -11.06 -0.25
N VAL A 110 21.53 -10.01 -0.36
CA VAL A 110 21.13 -8.61 -0.15
C VAL A 110 19.93 -8.27 -1.05
N ASN A 111 20.01 -8.64 -2.33
CA ASN A 111 19.02 -8.31 -3.37
C ASN A 111 17.98 -9.41 -3.62
N THR A 112 17.81 -10.32 -2.65
CA THR A 112 16.83 -11.41 -2.72
C THR A 112 15.61 -11.06 -1.88
N TRP A 113 14.41 -11.17 -2.44
CA TRP A 113 13.16 -10.84 -1.73
C TRP A 113 12.30 -12.07 -1.38
N ALA A 114 12.87 -13.27 -1.52
CA ALA A 114 12.28 -14.50 -1.03
C ALA A 114 11.96 -14.40 0.48
N ASN A 115 10.70 -14.63 0.82
CA ASN A 115 10.23 -14.59 2.20
C ASN A 115 10.48 -15.94 2.92
N GLY A 116 10.12 -16.04 4.20
CA GLY A 116 10.33 -17.27 4.98
C GLY A 116 9.68 -18.51 4.34
N GLU A 117 8.45 -18.36 3.87
CA GLU A 117 7.68 -19.40 3.18
C GLU A 117 8.36 -19.82 1.87
N ALA A 118 8.84 -18.87 1.07
CA ALA A 118 9.57 -19.16 -0.16
C ALA A 118 10.82 -20.00 0.11
N TYR A 119 11.59 -19.69 1.15
CA TYR A 119 12.72 -20.54 1.54
C TYR A 119 12.31 -21.94 1.98
N ASP A 120 11.19 -22.10 2.68
CA ASP A 120 10.65 -23.42 3.02
C ASP A 120 10.32 -24.23 1.76
N LYS A 121 9.71 -23.60 0.76
CA LYS A 121 9.37 -24.26 -0.51
C LYS A 121 10.62 -24.57 -1.32
N ILE A 122 11.59 -23.67 -1.41
CA ILE A 122 12.86 -23.93 -2.10
C ILE A 122 13.59 -25.09 -1.43
N ALA A 123 13.67 -25.10 -0.09
CA ALA A 123 14.31 -26.18 0.65
C ALA A 123 13.63 -27.54 0.41
N LYS A 124 12.31 -27.58 0.25
CA LYS A 124 11.55 -28.81 -0.04
C LYS A 124 11.98 -29.49 -1.36
N PHE A 125 12.26 -28.71 -2.40
CA PHE A 125 12.57 -29.26 -3.73
C PHE A 125 14.08 -29.33 -4.03
N TYR A 126 14.92 -28.67 -3.24
CA TYR A 126 16.36 -28.65 -3.47
C TYR A 126 17.02 -29.95 -3.02
N LYS A 127 17.74 -30.61 -3.93
CA LYS A 127 18.55 -31.80 -3.63
C LYS A 127 20.01 -31.39 -3.37
N PRO A 128 20.62 -31.75 -2.24
CA PRO A 128 22.03 -31.48 -1.98
C PRO A 128 22.93 -32.33 -2.88
N GLY A 129 24.15 -31.86 -3.16
CA GLY A 129 25.19 -32.66 -3.83
C GLY A 129 25.26 -32.56 -5.36
N GLU A 130 24.20 -32.12 -6.04
CA GLU A 130 24.20 -31.95 -7.50
C GLU A 130 23.80 -30.52 -7.90
N ALA A 131 24.79 -29.69 -8.22
CA ALA A 131 24.60 -28.36 -8.79
C ALA A 131 24.98 -28.37 -10.27
N THR A 132 24.12 -28.98 -11.11
CA THR A 132 24.25 -28.99 -12.58
C THR A 132 23.13 -28.17 -13.19
N LEU A 133 23.24 -27.83 -14.48
CA LEU A 133 22.15 -27.13 -15.18
C LEU A 133 20.86 -27.96 -15.19
N GLU A 134 20.99 -29.27 -15.43
CA GLU A 134 19.85 -30.20 -15.43
C GLU A 134 19.22 -30.38 -14.05
N SER A 135 20.01 -30.41 -12.97
CA SER A 135 19.44 -30.52 -11.62
C SER A 135 18.62 -29.26 -11.25
N TYR A 136 19.01 -28.08 -11.74
CA TYR A 136 18.21 -26.86 -11.59
C TYR A 136 16.99 -26.84 -12.48
N LYS A 137 17.08 -27.37 -13.70
CA LYS A 137 15.92 -27.55 -14.56
C LYS A 137 14.89 -28.49 -13.92
N ASP A 138 15.33 -29.63 -13.38
CA ASP A 138 14.49 -30.58 -12.63
C ASP A 138 13.87 -29.90 -11.40
N PHE A 139 14.64 -29.12 -10.64
CA PHE A 139 14.11 -28.32 -9.52
C PHE A 139 12.95 -27.41 -9.95
N PHE A 140 13.12 -26.66 -11.05
CA PHE A 140 12.08 -25.73 -11.52
C PHE A 140 10.85 -26.49 -12.05
N LYS A 141 11.05 -27.59 -12.78
CA LYS A 141 9.95 -28.47 -13.20
C LYS A 141 9.18 -28.99 -11.99
N ARG A 142 9.87 -29.57 -11.00
CA ARG A 142 9.25 -30.07 -9.76
C ARG A 142 8.46 -29.00 -9.03
N SER A 143 9.07 -27.85 -8.79
CA SER A 143 8.47 -26.79 -7.99
C SER A 143 7.27 -26.16 -8.70
N ILE A 144 7.39 -25.79 -9.98
CA ILE A 144 6.34 -25.08 -10.72
C ILE A 144 5.20 -26.01 -11.14
N LEU A 145 5.48 -27.26 -11.55
CA LEU A 145 4.41 -28.21 -11.90
C LEU A 145 3.60 -28.65 -10.68
N SER A 146 4.18 -28.52 -9.48
CA SER A 146 3.47 -28.72 -8.20
C SER A 146 2.57 -27.55 -7.80
N LEU A 147 2.45 -26.50 -8.63
CA LEU A 147 1.58 -25.36 -8.38
C LEU A 147 0.18 -25.56 -8.96
N GLU A 148 -0.79 -24.92 -8.32
CA GLU A 148 -2.13 -24.66 -8.83
C GLU A 148 -2.52 -23.21 -8.56
N GLY A 149 -3.44 -22.68 -9.35
CA GLY A 149 -3.93 -21.31 -9.16
C GLY A 149 -5.28 -21.06 -9.81
N VAL A 150 -5.75 -19.83 -9.71
CA VAL A 150 -7.10 -19.43 -10.16
C VAL A 150 -7.01 -18.63 -11.44
N ASP A 151 -7.78 -19.04 -12.44
CA ASP A 151 -8.02 -18.29 -13.66
C ASP A 151 -9.54 -18.26 -13.94
N GLY A 152 -10.17 -17.13 -13.59
CA GLY A 152 -11.62 -16.93 -13.68
C GLY A 152 -12.32 -17.33 -12.38
N GLU A 153 -12.88 -18.53 -12.33
CA GLU A 153 -13.73 -18.95 -11.21
C GLU A 153 -13.18 -20.21 -10.53
N ALA A 154 -12.92 -20.11 -9.23
CA ALA A 154 -12.55 -21.22 -8.36
C ALA A 154 -13.56 -21.33 -7.21
N TYR A 155 -14.80 -21.69 -7.53
CA TYR A 155 -15.87 -21.82 -6.55
C TYR A 155 -15.70 -23.03 -5.63
N ASN A 156 -15.09 -24.09 -6.16
CA ASN A 156 -14.71 -25.29 -5.44
C ASN A 156 -13.18 -25.49 -5.44
N PRO A 157 -12.61 -26.21 -4.45
CA PRO A 157 -11.19 -26.58 -4.45
C PRO A 157 -10.75 -27.37 -5.68
N LYS A 158 -11.68 -27.96 -6.44
CA LYS A 158 -11.41 -28.71 -7.69
C LYS A 158 -11.33 -27.82 -8.93
N ASP A 159 -11.79 -26.58 -8.82
CA ASP A 159 -11.87 -25.63 -9.95
C ASP A 159 -10.56 -24.85 -10.12
N VAL A 160 -9.61 -25.01 -9.20
CA VAL A 160 -8.23 -24.51 -9.34
C VAL A 160 -7.52 -25.25 -10.47
N LYS A 161 -6.79 -24.52 -11.30
CA LYS A 161 -6.10 -25.08 -12.44
C LYS A 161 -4.69 -25.48 -12.05
N LYS A 162 -4.32 -26.73 -12.34
CA LYS A 162 -2.99 -27.27 -12.06
C LYS A 162 -1.99 -26.88 -13.15
N PHE A 163 -0.83 -26.39 -12.75
CA PHE A 163 0.23 -25.99 -13.69
C PHE A 163 0.71 -27.18 -14.53
N ALA A 164 0.82 -28.37 -13.91
CA ALA A 164 1.16 -29.60 -14.61
C ALA A 164 0.27 -29.86 -15.85
N GLN A 165 -1.03 -29.61 -15.74
CA GLN A 165 -1.98 -29.81 -16.85
C GLN A 165 -1.87 -28.67 -17.87
N LEU A 166 -1.76 -27.41 -17.42
CA LEU A 166 -1.71 -26.25 -18.31
C LEU A 166 -0.45 -26.22 -19.19
N LEU A 167 0.69 -26.61 -18.62
CA LEU A 167 2.01 -26.60 -19.26
C LEU A 167 2.28 -27.86 -20.10
N ALA A 168 1.47 -28.90 -19.94
CA ALA A 168 1.57 -30.14 -20.71
C ALA A 168 0.95 -30.01 -22.10
N ASP A 169 1.57 -30.66 -23.06
CA ASP A 169 1.04 -30.96 -24.40
C ASP A 169 0.11 -32.20 -24.37
N ASN A 170 0.21 -33.01 -23.30
CA ASN A 170 -0.63 -34.19 -23.02
C ASN A 170 -1.43 -34.04 -21.69
N PRO A 171 -2.31 -33.03 -21.54
CA PRO A 171 -2.97 -32.73 -20.27
C PRO A 171 -3.86 -33.85 -19.73
N ASP A 172 -4.51 -34.61 -20.60
CA ASP A 172 -5.48 -35.65 -20.20
C ASP A 172 -4.83 -36.80 -19.42
N GLU A 173 -3.57 -37.13 -19.71
CA GLU A 173 -2.80 -38.16 -19.01
C GLU A 173 -2.47 -37.77 -17.56
N LEU A 174 -2.56 -36.48 -17.23
CA LEU A 174 -2.19 -35.90 -15.93
C LEU A 174 -3.40 -35.56 -15.05
N LYS A 175 -4.63 -35.76 -15.55
CA LYS A 175 -5.86 -35.23 -14.91
C LYS A 175 -6.02 -35.65 -13.44
N ASN A 176 -5.71 -36.92 -13.15
CA ASN A 176 -5.91 -37.54 -11.83
C ASN A 176 -4.60 -37.79 -11.07
N ILE A 177 -3.47 -37.29 -11.58
CA ILE A 177 -2.17 -37.48 -10.94
C ILE A 177 -1.88 -36.27 -10.06
N THR A 178 -1.45 -36.52 -8.83
CA THR A 178 -1.03 -35.48 -7.86
C THR A 178 0.42 -35.65 -7.43
N ASP A 179 0.98 -36.86 -7.57
CA ASP A 179 2.37 -37.13 -7.28
C ASP A 179 3.29 -36.55 -8.37
N ILE A 180 4.27 -35.74 -7.94
CA ILE A 180 5.12 -34.97 -8.85
C ILE A 180 6.11 -35.85 -9.61
N ASP A 181 6.63 -36.92 -9.00
CA ASP A 181 7.56 -37.84 -9.67
C ASP A 181 6.85 -38.59 -10.80
N THR A 182 5.62 -39.03 -10.54
CA THR A 182 4.76 -39.64 -11.56
C THR A 182 4.44 -38.66 -12.68
N ILE A 183 4.12 -37.40 -12.36
CA ILE A 183 3.87 -36.35 -13.38
C ILE A 183 5.10 -36.18 -14.27
N LEU A 184 6.30 -36.02 -13.69
CA LEU A 184 7.53 -35.80 -14.45
C LEU A 184 7.88 -36.96 -15.39
N SER A 185 7.56 -38.19 -15.01
CA SER A 185 7.79 -39.36 -15.86
C SER A 185 6.89 -39.43 -17.11
N LYS A 186 5.74 -38.73 -17.09
CA LYS A 186 4.72 -38.80 -18.15
C LYS A 186 4.54 -37.50 -18.92
N ILE A 187 4.93 -36.37 -18.34
CA ILE A 187 4.65 -35.06 -18.93
C ILE A 187 5.45 -34.84 -20.22
N ARG A 188 4.74 -34.39 -21.25
CA ARG A 188 5.33 -33.78 -22.44
C ARG A 188 5.06 -32.29 -22.35
N LEU A 189 6.10 -31.49 -22.16
CA LEU A 189 5.94 -30.05 -21.98
C LEU A 189 5.75 -29.35 -23.32
N LYS A 190 4.89 -28.32 -23.33
CA LYS A 190 4.80 -27.41 -24.48
C LYS A 190 6.16 -26.76 -24.73
N PRO A 191 6.55 -26.46 -25.99
CA PRO A 191 7.86 -25.89 -26.30
C PRO A 191 8.19 -24.61 -25.53
N ASN A 192 7.21 -23.73 -25.36
CA ASN A 192 7.39 -22.48 -24.59
C ASN A 192 7.57 -22.73 -23.08
N ALA A 193 6.97 -23.79 -22.53
CA ALA A 193 7.18 -24.18 -21.14
C ALA A 193 8.58 -24.75 -20.94
N GLU A 194 9.05 -25.58 -21.87
CA GLU A 194 10.41 -26.14 -21.83
C GLU A 194 11.48 -25.04 -21.88
N ASP A 195 11.35 -24.08 -22.80
CA ASP A 195 12.24 -22.91 -22.89
C ASP A 195 12.19 -22.04 -21.62
N ALA A 196 11.03 -21.92 -20.97
CA ALA A 196 10.92 -21.21 -19.69
C ALA A 196 11.74 -21.90 -18.58
N PHE A 197 11.67 -23.23 -18.49
CA PHE A 197 12.47 -23.99 -17.53
C PHE A 197 13.97 -23.91 -17.79
N ASP A 198 14.38 -23.95 -19.06
CA ASP A 198 15.78 -23.75 -19.46
C ASP A 198 16.32 -22.38 -19.04
N LYS A 199 15.50 -21.33 -19.23
CA LYS A 199 15.84 -19.97 -18.83
C LYS A 199 15.97 -19.81 -17.32
N LEU A 200 15.07 -20.40 -16.54
CA LEU A 200 15.17 -20.40 -15.08
C LEU A 200 16.41 -21.16 -14.59
N ALA A 201 16.70 -22.31 -15.20
CA ALA A 201 17.90 -23.10 -14.90
C ALA A 201 19.18 -22.30 -15.18
N LYS A 202 19.28 -21.64 -16.34
CA LYS A 202 20.41 -20.75 -16.69
C LYS A 202 20.50 -19.55 -15.75
N ALA A 203 19.37 -18.94 -15.38
CA ALA A 203 19.36 -17.85 -14.40
C ALA A 203 19.94 -18.30 -13.05
N ALA A 204 19.60 -19.50 -12.59
CA ALA A 204 20.09 -20.06 -11.34
C ALA A 204 21.55 -20.53 -11.43
N PHE A 205 21.94 -21.15 -12.54
CA PHE A 205 23.24 -21.77 -12.72
C PHE A 205 24.32 -20.73 -13.06
N ASP A 206 24.05 -19.83 -14.00
CA ASP A 206 25.01 -18.85 -14.53
C ASP A 206 24.85 -17.46 -13.90
N GLY A 207 23.80 -17.23 -13.11
CA GLY A 207 23.49 -15.90 -12.56
C GLY A 207 22.89 -14.94 -13.59
N GLN A 208 22.35 -15.44 -14.70
CA GLN A 208 21.71 -14.64 -15.75
C GLN A 208 20.27 -14.25 -15.39
N TYR A 209 20.08 -13.49 -14.31
CA TYR A 209 18.75 -13.20 -13.74
C TYR A 209 17.77 -12.45 -14.67
N LYS A 210 18.26 -11.84 -15.76
CA LYS A 210 17.38 -11.24 -16.79
C LYS A 210 16.46 -12.29 -17.44
N LEU A 211 16.93 -13.52 -17.56
CA LEU A 211 16.17 -14.64 -18.14
C LEU A 211 14.95 -15.04 -17.29
N SER A 212 14.97 -14.75 -15.98
CA SER A 212 13.84 -15.03 -15.08
C SER A 212 12.55 -14.35 -15.52
N ASN A 213 12.63 -13.10 -15.98
CA ASN A 213 11.45 -12.35 -16.42
C ASN A 213 10.88 -12.91 -17.74
N GLU A 214 11.76 -13.33 -18.66
CA GLU A 214 11.34 -13.97 -19.90
C GLU A 214 10.66 -15.32 -19.64
N ALA A 215 11.22 -16.11 -18.73
CA ALA A 215 10.63 -17.38 -18.32
C ALA A 215 9.27 -17.17 -17.65
N TYR A 216 9.17 -16.22 -16.73
CA TYR A 216 7.92 -15.84 -16.08
C TYR A 216 6.83 -15.52 -17.12
N LYS A 217 7.11 -14.62 -18.07
CA LYS A 217 6.15 -14.26 -19.12
C LYS A 217 5.68 -15.47 -19.92
N LYS A 218 6.61 -16.35 -20.32
CA LYS A 218 6.27 -17.59 -21.05
C LYS A 218 5.37 -18.52 -20.25
N LEU A 219 5.60 -18.64 -18.94
CA LEU A 219 4.73 -19.45 -18.07
C LEU A 219 3.33 -18.84 -17.99
N VAL A 220 3.24 -17.52 -17.74
CA VAL A 220 1.95 -16.82 -17.62
C VAL A 220 1.19 -16.79 -18.95
N ASP A 221 1.86 -16.65 -20.08
CA ASP A 221 1.24 -16.69 -21.41
C ASP A 221 0.53 -18.03 -21.67
N ILE A 222 1.01 -19.13 -21.05
CA ILE A 222 0.39 -20.45 -21.17
C ILE A 222 -0.66 -20.67 -20.07
N THR A 223 -0.36 -20.27 -18.84
CA THR A 223 -1.22 -20.61 -17.68
C THR A 223 -2.33 -19.61 -17.43
N HIS A 224 -2.16 -18.37 -17.86
CA HIS A 224 -2.96 -17.20 -17.49
C HIS A 224 -3.06 -16.99 -15.97
N ILE A 225 -2.05 -17.45 -15.23
CA ILE A 225 -1.98 -17.38 -13.76
C ILE A 225 -0.64 -16.78 -13.36
N SER A 226 -0.70 -15.65 -12.67
CA SER A 226 0.44 -14.99 -12.03
C SER A 226 0.22 -14.85 -10.53
N GLU A 227 -1.01 -14.54 -10.14
CA GLU A 227 -1.44 -14.29 -8.76
C GLU A 227 -2.26 -15.48 -8.22
N ASN A 228 -2.49 -15.50 -6.90
CA ASN A 228 -3.29 -16.53 -6.22
C ASN A 228 -2.83 -17.96 -6.55
N ILE A 229 -1.53 -18.20 -6.45
CA ILE A 229 -0.91 -19.52 -6.61
C ILE A 229 -0.74 -20.22 -5.26
N ARG A 230 -0.82 -21.55 -5.24
CA ARG A 230 -0.49 -22.39 -4.09
C ARG A 230 0.09 -23.72 -4.55
N PHE A 231 0.72 -24.45 -3.63
CA PHE A 231 1.11 -25.82 -3.93
C PHE A 231 -0.11 -26.74 -3.86
N VAL A 232 -0.14 -27.73 -4.74
CA VAL A 232 -1.20 -28.76 -4.75
C VAL A 232 -1.30 -29.39 -3.36
N GLY A 233 -2.53 -29.41 -2.81
CA GLY A 233 -2.82 -29.94 -1.48
C GLY A 233 -2.72 -28.93 -0.33
N GLU A 234 -2.32 -27.69 -0.60
CA GLU A 234 -2.30 -26.62 0.40
C GLU A 234 -3.58 -25.78 0.33
N GLU A 235 -4.11 -25.37 1.49
CA GLU A 235 -5.34 -24.58 1.53
C GLU A 235 -5.08 -23.09 1.20
N LYS A 236 -3.93 -22.57 1.63
CA LYS A 236 -3.60 -21.15 1.56
C LYS A 236 -2.81 -20.82 0.29
N TYR A 237 -3.15 -19.68 -0.31
CA TYR A 237 -2.32 -19.08 -1.36
C TYR A 237 -0.99 -18.59 -0.80
N LEU A 238 0.05 -18.73 -1.62
CA LEU A 238 1.39 -18.27 -1.29
C LEU A 238 1.36 -16.76 -1.06
N GLY A 239 2.18 -16.32 -0.10
CA GLY A 239 2.36 -14.90 0.14
C GLY A 239 3.10 -14.14 -0.97
N ASN A 240 3.67 -14.84 -1.95
CA ASN A 240 4.41 -14.33 -3.11
C ASN A 240 3.72 -14.80 -4.40
N ASN A 241 3.81 -14.00 -5.47
CA ASN A 241 3.28 -14.34 -6.78
C ASN A 241 4.31 -15.12 -7.63
N LEU A 242 3.88 -15.57 -8.82
CA LEU A 242 4.74 -16.36 -9.72
C LEU A 242 5.96 -15.56 -10.20
N ALA A 243 5.82 -14.25 -10.43
CA ALA A 243 6.92 -13.38 -10.83
C ALA A 243 8.03 -13.35 -9.78
N SER A 244 7.68 -13.08 -8.51
CA SER A 244 8.62 -13.11 -7.39
C SER A 244 9.26 -14.48 -7.21
N PHE A 245 8.49 -15.57 -7.39
CA PHE A 245 9.04 -16.92 -7.33
C PHE A 245 10.10 -17.16 -8.42
N CYS A 246 9.82 -16.76 -9.67
CA CYS A 246 10.73 -16.88 -10.81
C CYS A 246 11.96 -15.97 -10.70
N GLU A 247 11.83 -14.82 -10.04
CA GLU A 247 12.93 -13.85 -9.88
C GLU A 247 13.87 -14.22 -8.72
N ASP A 248 13.32 -14.56 -7.55
CA ASP A 248 14.12 -14.74 -6.34
C ASP A 248 14.68 -16.14 -6.19
N THR A 249 13.95 -17.17 -6.65
CA THR A 249 14.41 -18.56 -6.53
C THR A 249 15.75 -18.79 -7.23
N PRO A 250 15.97 -18.34 -8.50
CA PRO A 250 17.27 -18.43 -9.14
C PRO A 250 18.41 -17.77 -8.36
N LYS A 251 18.17 -16.61 -7.72
CA LYS A 251 19.18 -15.91 -6.91
C LYS A 251 19.56 -16.75 -5.68
N VAL A 252 18.57 -17.35 -5.02
CA VAL A 252 18.79 -18.23 -3.86
C VAL A 252 19.59 -19.47 -4.24
N LEU A 253 19.23 -20.12 -5.35
CA LEU A 253 19.90 -21.31 -5.87
C LEU A 253 21.33 -20.99 -6.33
N CYS A 254 21.55 -19.89 -7.03
CA CYS A 254 22.88 -19.41 -7.39
C CYS A 254 23.74 -19.13 -6.15
N GLY A 255 23.13 -18.57 -5.09
CA GLY A 255 23.77 -18.42 -3.79
C GLY A 255 24.21 -19.76 -3.19
N ALA A 256 23.31 -20.75 -3.15
CA ALA A 256 23.60 -22.09 -2.66
C ALA A 256 24.71 -22.79 -3.48
N LYS A 257 24.71 -22.62 -4.81
CA LYS A 257 25.78 -23.10 -5.71
C LYS A 257 27.14 -22.52 -5.31
N LYS A 258 27.21 -21.20 -5.12
CA LYS A 258 28.46 -20.49 -4.79
C LYS A 258 29.05 -20.93 -3.45
N GLU A 259 28.19 -21.33 -2.51
CA GLU A 259 28.62 -21.90 -1.23
C GLU A 259 29.11 -23.34 -1.34
N GLY A 260 28.79 -24.05 -2.44
CA GLY A 260 29.21 -25.43 -2.66
C GLY A 260 28.57 -26.42 -1.68
N ILE A 261 27.29 -26.24 -1.35
CA ILE A 261 26.56 -27.06 -0.37
C ILE A 261 26.45 -28.51 -0.86
N GLN A 262 27.07 -29.45 -0.13
CA GLN A 262 27.09 -30.88 -0.48
C GLN A 262 26.14 -31.74 0.36
N THR A 263 25.75 -31.29 1.56
CA THR A 263 25.00 -32.11 2.52
C THR A 263 23.65 -31.49 2.89
N ALA A 264 22.69 -32.33 3.28
CA ALA A 264 21.38 -31.90 3.75
C ALA A 264 21.44 -31.04 5.02
N ASP A 265 22.37 -31.32 5.93
CA ASP A 265 22.58 -30.53 7.15
C ASP A 265 23.08 -29.11 6.84
N GLU A 266 24.06 -28.98 5.93
CA GLU A 266 24.53 -27.67 5.50
C GLU A 266 23.47 -26.88 4.76
N LEU A 267 22.66 -27.57 3.94
CA LEU A 267 21.52 -26.97 3.25
C LEU A 267 20.50 -26.41 4.24
N SER A 268 20.13 -27.20 5.25
CA SER A 268 19.22 -26.78 6.31
C SER A 268 19.76 -25.55 7.06
N LYS A 269 21.05 -25.57 7.41
CA LYS A 269 21.74 -24.43 8.06
C LYS A 269 21.78 -23.19 7.17
N TYR A 270 22.02 -23.35 5.87
CA TYR A 270 22.01 -22.25 4.90
C TYR A 270 20.63 -21.59 4.83
N PHE A 271 19.56 -22.38 4.63
CA PHE A 271 18.20 -21.84 4.56
C PHE A 271 17.72 -21.26 5.89
N ALA A 272 18.09 -21.86 7.03
CA ALA A 272 17.77 -21.31 8.35
C ALA A 272 18.42 -19.92 8.55
N LYS A 273 19.68 -19.75 8.13
CA LYS A 273 20.37 -18.46 8.16
C LYS A 273 19.82 -17.47 7.15
N ALA A 274 19.48 -17.91 5.94
CA ALA A 274 18.83 -17.06 4.93
C ALA A 274 17.48 -16.52 5.43
N LYS A 275 16.66 -17.37 6.06
CA LYS A 275 15.41 -16.95 6.74
C LYS A 275 15.68 -15.96 7.86
N LYS A 276 16.69 -16.22 8.69
CA LYS A 276 17.12 -15.29 9.75
C LYS A 276 17.53 -13.94 9.17
N LEU A 277 18.28 -13.93 8.06
CA LEU A 277 18.69 -12.71 7.36
C LEU A 277 17.47 -11.91 6.87
N VAL A 278 16.47 -12.56 6.28
CA VAL A 278 15.25 -11.88 5.84
C VAL A 278 14.47 -11.27 7.00
N ASN A 279 14.39 -11.95 8.14
CA ASN A 279 13.79 -11.37 9.34
C ASN A 279 14.57 -10.14 9.82
N TRP A 280 15.90 -10.24 9.96
CA TRP A 280 16.73 -9.16 10.50
C TRP A 280 16.84 -7.96 9.57
N LYS A 281 16.98 -8.16 8.25
CA LYS A 281 16.96 -7.03 7.30
C LYS A 281 15.61 -6.32 7.30
N SER A 282 14.51 -7.07 7.47
CA SER A 282 13.17 -6.47 7.51
C SER A 282 12.92 -5.72 8.82
N ILE A 283 13.33 -6.29 9.97
CA ILE A 283 13.27 -5.62 11.28
C ILE A 283 14.16 -4.37 11.28
N GLY A 284 15.41 -4.47 10.82
CA GLY A 284 16.31 -3.32 10.74
C GLY A 284 15.79 -2.25 9.78
N GLY A 285 15.26 -2.65 8.63
CA GLY A 285 14.64 -1.75 7.67
C GLY A 285 13.46 -0.98 8.27
N LEU A 286 12.46 -1.70 8.80
CA LEU A 286 11.29 -1.07 9.44
C LEU A 286 11.67 -0.27 10.69
N GLY A 287 12.65 -0.74 11.46
CA GLY A 287 13.19 -0.06 12.63
C GLY A 287 13.84 1.29 12.32
N ILE A 288 14.26 1.52 11.08
CA ILE A 288 14.75 2.82 10.59
C ILE A 288 13.61 3.62 9.95
N ILE A 289 12.81 2.99 9.08
CA ILE A 289 11.79 3.67 8.30
C ILE A 289 10.66 4.22 9.18
N ILE A 290 10.19 3.46 10.17
CA ILE A 290 9.08 3.89 11.04
C ILE A 290 9.47 5.14 11.85
N PRO A 291 10.64 5.21 12.53
CA PRO A 291 11.10 6.45 13.13
C PRO A 291 11.26 7.61 12.14
N LEU A 292 11.77 7.36 10.93
CA LEU A 292 11.85 8.39 9.89
C LEU A 292 10.46 8.93 9.52
N ALA A 293 9.50 8.04 9.28
CA ALA A 293 8.10 8.36 9.01
C ALA A 293 7.47 9.19 10.14
N ILE A 294 7.70 8.80 11.40
CA ILE A 294 7.23 9.54 12.57
C ILE A 294 7.91 10.92 12.65
N SER A 295 9.20 11.02 12.32
CA SER A 295 9.95 12.27 12.40
C SER A 295 9.69 13.25 11.25
N ALA A 296 9.12 12.77 10.13
CA ALA A 296 8.93 13.55 8.91
C ALA A 296 8.14 14.84 9.17
N GLN A 297 7.01 14.77 9.88
CA GLN A 297 6.22 15.96 10.15
C GLN A 297 6.91 16.93 11.12
N PRO A 298 7.45 16.51 12.28
CA PRO A 298 8.25 17.39 13.14
C PRO A 298 9.39 18.11 12.40
N ILE A 299 10.16 17.37 11.58
CA ILE A 299 11.24 17.94 10.77
C ILE A 299 10.67 18.95 9.77
N ASN A 300 9.59 18.59 9.08
CA ASN A 300 9.00 19.46 8.09
C ASN A 300 8.52 20.80 8.69
N ARG A 301 7.93 20.76 9.89
CA ARG A 301 7.53 21.95 10.64
C ARG A 301 8.73 22.76 11.08
N TRP A 302 9.77 22.11 11.62
CA TRP A 302 10.99 22.80 12.02
C TRP A 302 11.61 23.59 10.86
N ILE A 303 11.67 22.99 9.66
CA ILE A 303 12.10 23.68 8.44
C ILE A 303 11.15 24.86 8.12
N THR A 304 9.83 24.64 8.19
CA THR A 304 8.84 25.71 7.94
C THR A 304 9.05 26.89 8.89
N HIS A 305 9.19 26.66 10.20
CA HIS A 305 9.44 27.74 11.17
C HIS A 305 10.75 28.48 10.92
N LYS A 306 11.81 27.75 10.53
CA LYS A 306 13.10 28.35 10.20
C LYS A 306 13.03 29.23 8.94
N MET A 307 12.26 28.82 7.94
CA MET A 307 12.10 29.57 6.69
C MET A 307 11.10 30.72 6.80
N SER A 308 10.00 30.55 7.53
CA SER A 308 8.94 31.56 7.67
C SER A 308 9.22 32.56 8.78
N GLY A 309 10.01 32.19 9.80
CA GLY A 309 10.19 32.97 11.01
C GLY A 309 8.95 33.06 11.92
N ARG A 310 7.89 32.29 11.63
CA ARG A 310 6.58 32.34 12.32
C ARG A 310 6.20 31.00 12.93
N LYS A 311 5.47 31.01 14.06
CA LYS A 311 4.89 29.80 14.67
C LYS A 311 3.40 29.67 14.33
N GLY A 312 2.87 28.45 14.39
CA GLY A 312 1.48 28.15 14.06
C GLY A 312 1.33 27.29 12.81
N ALA A 313 0.10 26.83 12.56
CA ALA A 313 -0.22 26.00 11.41
C ALA A 313 -0.19 26.80 10.10
N PRO A 314 0.56 26.37 9.06
CA PRO A 314 0.66 27.06 7.78
C PRO A 314 -0.60 26.94 6.89
N ILE A 315 -1.70 26.41 7.42
CA ILE A 315 -2.97 26.23 6.71
C ILE A 315 -3.73 27.54 6.45
N TYR A 316 -3.34 28.64 7.11
CA TYR A 316 -4.05 29.89 7.02
C TYR A 316 -3.47 30.79 5.92
N ASN A 317 -4.35 31.40 5.12
CA ASN A 317 -3.95 32.22 3.97
C ASN A 317 -3.13 33.47 4.34
N ASP A 318 -3.16 33.89 5.60
CA ASP A 318 -2.46 35.03 6.16
C ASP A 318 -1.20 34.63 6.96
N TYR A 319 -0.80 33.35 6.94
CA TYR A 319 0.27 32.81 7.80
C TYR A 319 1.60 33.59 7.74
N ALA A 320 2.02 34.01 6.55
CA ALA A 320 3.24 34.81 6.36
C ALA A 320 3.07 36.29 6.81
N ASP A 321 1.82 36.79 6.78
CA ASP A 321 1.47 38.19 7.00
C ASP A 321 1.00 38.49 8.45
N ARG A 322 0.89 37.47 9.32
CA ARG A 322 0.48 37.65 10.72
C ARG A 322 1.53 38.39 11.53
N LYS A 323 1.09 39.37 12.32
CA LYS A 323 1.96 40.16 13.22
C LYS A 323 2.33 39.40 14.50
N GLU A 324 1.45 38.55 15.03
CA GLU A 324 1.64 37.81 16.28
C GLU A 324 1.38 36.30 16.12
N ASP A 325 2.12 35.49 16.89
CA ASP A 325 1.93 34.03 16.97
C ASP A 325 0.65 33.72 17.77
N ARG A 326 -0.19 32.78 17.28
CA ARG A 326 -1.39 32.36 18.02
C ARG A 326 -1.01 31.41 19.15
N GLU A 327 -0.91 31.89 20.38
CA GLU A 327 -0.69 31.06 21.57
C GLU A 327 -1.99 30.44 22.10
N LEU A 328 -2.00 29.11 22.28
CA LEU A 328 -3.15 28.39 22.85
C LEU A 328 -3.17 28.50 24.39
N THR A 329 -4.36 28.68 24.95
CA THR A 329 -4.57 28.65 26.40
C THR A 329 -4.36 27.23 26.98
N PRO A 330 -4.11 27.07 28.29
CA PRO A 330 -3.94 25.74 28.90
C PRO A 330 -5.14 24.80 28.71
N LYS A 331 -6.37 25.33 28.74
CA LYS A 331 -7.60 24.55 28.50
C LYS A 331 -7.67 24.07 27.05
N GLU A 332 -7.31 24.92 26.09
CA GLU A 332 -7.28 24.55 24.67
C GLU A 332 -6.18 23.53 24.38
N LYS A 333 -5.00 23.65 25.02
CA LYS A 333 -3.92 22.66 24.94
C LYS A 333 -4.38 21.29 25.45
N ALA A 334 -5.06 21.24 26.61
CA ALA A 334 -5.59 20.00 27.15
C ALA A 334 -6.66 19.36 26.25
N GLN A 335 -7.55 20.17 25.67
CA GLN A 335 -8.57 19.69 24.74
C GLN A 335 -7.96 19.21 23.41
N LEU A 336 -6.96 19.93 22.89
CA LEU A 336 -6.21 19.54 21.70
C LEU A 336 -5.49 18.21 21.93
N LEU A 337 -4.85 18.02 23.08
CA LEU A 337 -4.19 16.74 23.42
C LEU A 337 -5.19 15.57 23.41
N LYS A 338 -6.36 15.72 24.03
CA LYS A 338 -7.42 14.70 24.00
C LYS A 338 -7.86 14.38 22.57
N GLN A 339 -8.06 15.40 21.74
CA GLN A 339 -8.46 15.21 20.34
C GLN A 339 -7.35 14.55 19.51
N LYS A 340 -6.08 14.85 19.79
CA LYS A 340 -4.93 14.18 19.15
C LYS A 340 -4.95 12.69 19.42
N PHE A 341 -5.15 12.28 20.68
CA PHE A 341 -5.28 10.87 21.03
C PHE A 341 -6.42 10.20 20.25
N ILE A 342 -7.61 10.80 20.21
CA ILE A 342 -8.75 10.26 19.45
C ILE A 342 -8.41 10.13 17.96
N SER A 343 -7.80 11.17 17.37
CA SER A 343 -7.44 11.19 15.95
C SER A 343 -6.40 10.12 15.61
N VAL A 344 -5.32 10.04 16.39
CA VAL A 344 -4.28 9.01 16.24
C VAL A 344 -4.88 7.61 16.41
N SER A 345 -5.71 7.40 17.44
CA SER A 345 -6.40 6.12 17.65
C SER A 345 -7.33 5.76 16.50
N SER A 346 -8.03 6.74 15.90
CA SER A 346 -8.89 6.50 14.75
C SER A 346 -8.08 6.09 13.51
N MET A 347 -6.93 6.72 13.28
CA MET A 347 -6.00 6.36 12.21
C MET A 347 -5.46 4.93 12.38
N LEU A 348 -5.03 4.58 13.59
CA LEU A 348 -4.62 3.21 13.94
C LEU A 348 -5.76 2.22 13.78
N GLY A 349 -7.00 2.61 14.13
CA GLY A 349 -8.19 1.78 13.97
C GLY A 349 -8.51 1.48 12.51
N VAL A 350 -8.50 2.50 11.64
CA VAL A 350 -8.70 2.34 10.19
C VAL A 350 -7.60 1.47 9.57
N ALA A 351 -6.34 1.71 9.95
CA ALA A 351 -5.22 0.89 9.52
C ALA A 351 -5.38 -0.57 9.95
N GLY A 352 -5.70 -0.80 11.23
CA GLY A 352 -5.96 -2.12 11.78
C GLY A 352 -7.08 -2.82 11.02
N LEU A 353 -8.21 -2.16 10.80
CA LEU A 353 -9.34 -2.71 10.02
C LEU A 353 -8.92 -3.08 8.60
N SER A 354 -8.13 -2.24 7.92
CA SER A 354 -7.65 -2.53 6.56
C SER A 354 -6.75 -3.77 6.50
N MET A 355 -5.98 -4.05 7.56
CA MET A 355 -5.13 -5.25 7.66
C MET A 355 -5.90 -6.49 8.14
N PHE A 356 -6.93 -6.31 8.99
CA PHE A 356 -7.77 -7.42 9.50
C PHE A 356 -8.59 -8.12 8.41
N MET A 357 -8.83 -7.47 7.26
CA MET A 357 -9.53 -8.08 6.13
C MET A 357 -8.76 -9.27 5.55
N ASP A 358 -7.44 -9.22 5.58
CA ASP A 358 -6.55 -10.22 5.00
C ASP A 358 -5.98 -11.21 6.04
N LYS A 359 -6.13 -10.93 7.35
CA LYS A 359 -5.55 -11.67 8.49
C LYS A 359 -4.14 -12.24 8.18
N PRO A 360 -3.18 -11.41 7.75
CA PRO A 360 -1.83 -11.89 7.49
C PRO A 360 -1.18 -12.37 8.80
N SER A 361 -0.29 -13.36 8.71
CA SER A 361 0.52 -13.72 9.88
C SER A 361 1.43 -12.54 10.26
N LEU A 362 1.66 -12.29 11.57
CA LEU A 362 2.56 -11.20 12.00
C LEU A 362 3.94 -11.28 11.32
N LYS A 363 4.45 -12.50 11.10
CA LYS A 363 5.75 -12.70 10.42
C LYS A 363 5.71 -12.24 8.95
N SER A 364 4.64 -12.56 8.22
CA SER A 364 4.49 -12.14 6.82
C SER A 364 4.24 -10.63 6.66
N LEU A 365 3.71 -9.98 7.70
CA LEU A 365 3.45 -8.55 7.74
C LEU A 365 4.74 -7.73 7.84
N PHE A 366 5.75 -8.26 8.54
CA PHE A 366 7.03 -7.57 8.70
C PHE A 366 8.07 -7.93 7.64
N GLN A 367 8.01 -9.12 7.02
CA GLN A 367 8.98 -9.53 6.00
C GLN A 367 8.76 -8.81 4.66
N PHE A 368 9.82 -8.20 4.10
CA PHE A 368 9.80 -7.67 2.74
C PHE A 368 9.78 -8.83 1.71
N LYS A 369 8.84 -8.76 0.78
CA LYS A 369 8.58 -9.80 -0.24
C LYS A 369 8.88 -9.37 -1.68
N GLY A 370 9.32 -8.12 -1.85
CA GLY A 370 9.71 -7.57 -3.14
C GLY A 370 10.60 -6.36 -2.92
N LEU A 371 11.11 -5.79 -4.02
CA LEU A 371 11.92 -4.57 -3.97
C LEU A 371 11.20 -3.50 -3.17
N PHE A 372 9.93 -3.25 -3.49
CA PHE A 372 9.09 -2.31 -2.78
C PHE A 372 8.39 -2.94 -1.56
N PRO A 373 8.02 -2.14 -0.54
CA PRO A 373 7.16 -2.59 0.55
C PRO A 373 5.92 -3.33 0.03
N THR A 374 5.48 -4.36 0.74
CA THR A 374 4.15 -4.94 0.52
C THR A 374 3.06 -3.94 0.87
N MET A 375 1.83 -4.17 0.41
CA MET A 375 0.69 -3.31 0.79
C MET A 375 0.51 -3.21 2.30
N ASP A 376 0.69 -4.30 3.05
CA ASP A 376 0.62 -4.28 4.51
C ASP A 376 1.74 -3.45 5.15
N GLN A 377 2.98 -3.58 4.66
CA GLN A 377 4.11 -2.79 5.15
C GLN A 377 3.89 -1.29 4.87
N ALA A 378 3.39 -0.95 3.69
CA ALA A 378 3.07 0.43 3.35
C ALA A 378 1.91 0.98 4.20
N ARG A 379 0.89 0.16 4.49
CA ARG A 379 -0.17 0.53 5.44
C ARG A 379 0.44 0.88 6.81
N ILE A 380 1.39 0.09 7.33
CA ILE A 380 2.06 0.38 8.62
C ILE A 380 2.86 1.68 8.54
N ILE A 381 3.73 1.81 7.53
CA ILE A 381 4.62 2.97 7.38
C ILE A 381 3.81 4.25 7.22
N SER A 382 2.80 4.24 6.34
CA SER A 382 1.91 5.38 6.13
C SER A 382 1.05 5.70 7.34
N THR A 383 0.62 4.68 8.09
CA THR A 383 -0.06 4.91 9.38
C THR A 383 0.84 5.66 10.35
N ALA A 384 2.13 5.30 10.44
CA ALA A 384 3.08 6.00 11.28
C ALA A 384 3.26 7.47 10.85
N THR A 385 3.39 7.71 9.54
CA THR A 385 3.49 9.07 8.97
C THR A 385 2.23 9.89 9.26
N PHE A 386 1.04 9.33 9.05
CA PHE A 386 -0.23 10.03 9.16
C PHE A 386 -0.62 10.28 10.63
N ALA A 387 -0.42 9.28 11.49
CA ALA A 387 -0.59 9.43 12.94
C ALA A 387 0.36 10.49 13.48
N SER A 388 1.62 10.54 13.01
CA SER A 388 2.56 11.59 13.39
C SER A 388 2.08 12.97 12.93
N ARG A 389 1.53 13.10 11.71
CA ARG A 389 0.94 14.36 11.25
C ARG A 389 -0.18 14.85 12.17
N MET A 390 -1.07 13.97 12.58
CA MET A 390 -2.12 14.28 13.56
C MET A 390 -1.53 14.68 14.91
N ALA A 391 -0.59 13.91 15.45
CA ALA A 391 0.04 14.17 16.74
C ALA A 391 0.83 15.49 16.78
N ALA A 392 1.44 15.87 15.66
CA ALA A 392 2.21 17.10 15.53
C ALA A 392 1.35 18.37 15.38
N SER A 393 0.02 18.24 15.13
CA SER A 393 -0.89 19.38 14.89
C SER A 393 -0.80 20.46 15.97
N GLU A 394 -0.71 21.73 15.58
CA GLU A 394 -0.53 22.86 16.48
C GLU A 394 -1.86 23.43 16.97
N ASP A 395 -2.94 23.25 16.22
CA ASP A 395 -4.29 23.67 16.64
C ASP A 395 -5.39 22.65 16.24
N LYS A 396 -6.62 22.93 16.69
CA LYS A 396 -7.78 22.04 16.46
C LYS A 396 -8.24 21.99 15.01
N ASN A 397 -8.07 23.07 14.25
CA ASN A 397 -8.48 23.14 12.86
C ASN A 397 -7.50 22.35 11.99
N GLU A 398 -6.20 22.52 12.23
CA GLU A 398 -5.14 21.74 11.61
C GLU A 398 -5.31 20.25 11.93
N LEU A 399 -5.57 19.91 13.20
CA LEU A 399 -5.82 18.52 13.60
C LEU A 399 -7.02 17.93 12.86
N ARG A 400 -8.15 18.63 12.81
CA ARG A 400 -9.35 18.14 12.13
C ARG A 400 -9.10 17.92 10.64
N GLU A 401 -8.44 18.88 9.98
CA GLU A 401 -8.08 18.73 8.57
C GLU A 401 -7.15 17.54 8.37
N ALA A 402 -6.09 17.42 9.16
CA ALA A 402 -5.16 16.31 9.07
C ALA A 402 -5.87 14.97 9.29
N THR A 403 -6.75 14.86 10.28
CA THR A 403 -7.51 13.63 10.57
C THR A 403 -8.38 13.21 9.38
N ILE A 404 -9.25 14.10 8.90
CA ILE A 404 -10.19 13.77 7.81
C ILE A 404 -9.43 13.46 6.54
N ARG A 405 -8.45 14.31 6.18
CA ARG A 405 -7.64 14.15 4.98
C ARG A 405 -6.83 12.87 5.03
N ASP A 406 -6.09 12.62 6.10
CA ASP A 406 -5.14 11.52 6.14
C ASP A 406 -5.85 10.17 6.26
N ILE A 407 -6.98 10.09 6.97
CA ILE A 407 -7.82 8.88 6.98
C ILE A 407 -8.37 8.59 5.60
N ALA A 408 -8.88 9.59 4.89
CA ALA A 408 -9.47 9.36 3.59
C ALA A 408 -8.40 9.14 2.49
N THR A 409 -7.22 9.77 2.61
CA THR A 409 -6.03 9.48 1.78
C THR A 409 -5.58 8.05 1.97
N PHE A 410 -5.42 7.62 3.22
CA PHE A 410 -5.11 6.24 3.55
C PHE A 410 -6.14 5.27 2.99
N SER A 411 -7.42 5.57 3.20
CA SER A 411 -8.50 4.70 2.76
C SER A 411 -8.54 4.58 1.25
N SER A 412 -8.36 5.69 0.53
CA SER A 412 -8.35 5.73 -0.94
C SER A 412 -7.21 4.90 -1.53
N PHE A 413 -5.98 5.09 -1.04
CA PHE A 413 -4.81 4.41 -1.61
C PHE A 413 -4.65 2.95 -1.19
N TYR A 414 -5.08 2.57 0.01
CA TYR A 414 -4.75 1.25 0.55
C TYR A 414 -5.87 0.21 0.48
N PHE A 415 -7.12 0.60 0.20
CA PHE A 415 -8.20 -0.37 0.01
C PHE A 415 -9.40 0.10 -0.83
N LEU A 416 -9.84 1.36 -0.74
CA LEU A 416 -11.04 1.80 -1.48
C LEU A 416 -10.79 1.85 -3.00
N GLY A 417 -9.59 2.27 -3.42
CA GLY A 417 -9.20 2.29 -4.82
C GLY A 417 -9.27 0.92 -5.50
N ASP A 418 -8.83 -0.12 -4.79
CA ASP A 418 -8.93 -1.50 -5.26
C ASP A 418 -10.39 -1.94 -5.40
N TYR A 419 -11.27 -1.55 -4.49
CA TYR A 419 -12.70 -1.83 -4.61
C TYR A 419 -13.35 -1.08 -5.78
N ALA A 420 -12.93 0.16 -6.05
CA ALA A 420 -13.39 0.89 -7.22
C ALA A 420 -12.98 0.17 -8.52
N ALA A 421 -11.70 -0.25 -8.62
CA ALA A 421 -11.21 -1.02 -9.77
C ALA A 421 -11.96 -2.36 -9.94
N LYS A 422 -12.17 -3.10 -8.84
CA LYS A 422 -12.96 -4.35 -8.83
C LYS A 422 -14.41 -4.11 -9.23
N GLY A 423 -15.02 -3.01 -8.79
CA GLY A 423 -16.40 -2.64 -9.13
C GLY A 423 -16.56 -2.38 -10.62
N ILE A 424 -15.65 -1.60 -11.21
CA ILE A 424 -15.61 -1.33 -12.65
C ILE A 424 -15.35 -2.61 -13.44
N ALA A 425 -14.43 -3.47 -12.98
CA ALA A 425 -14.19 -4.76 -13.61
C ALA A 425 -15.44 -5.65 -13.58
N THR A 426 -16.14 -5.72 -12.45
CA THR A 426 -17.39 -6.49 -12.30
C THR A 426 -18.46 -5.98 -13.25
N PHE A 427 -18.55 -4.66 -13.44
CA PHE A 427 -19.46 -4.06 -14.42
C PHE A 427 -19.11 -4.46 -15.86
N PHE A 428 -17.82 -4.48 -16.23
CA PHE A 428 -17.41 -4.92 -17.57
C PHE A 428 -17.71 -6.41 -17.81
N GLU A 429 -17.43 -7.30 -16.86
CA GLU A 429 -17.80 -8.73 -16.97
C GLU A 429 -19.32 -8.94 -17.09
N HIS A 430 -20.13 -8.08 -16.45
CA HIS A 430 -21.59 -8.18 -16.55
C HIS A 430 -22.12 -7.71 -17.92
N LYS A 431 -21.49 -6.68 -18.49
CA LYS A 431 -21.86 -6.14 -19.81
C LYS A 431 -21.40 -7.04 -20.95
N ASP A 432 -20.25 -7.69 -20.80
CA ASP A 432 -19.64 -8.54 -21.80
C ASP A 432 -19.16 -9.84 -21.14
N LYS A 433 -19.88 -10.94 -21.40
CA LYS A 433 -19.62 -12.25 -20.79
C LYS A 433 -18.32 -12.89 -21.26
N ASP A 434 -17.73 -12.41 -22.36
CA ASP A 434 -16.45 -12.90 -22.87
C ASP A 434 -15.27 -12.27 -22.14
N VAL A 435 -15.50 -11.16 -21.43
CA VAL A 435 -14.49 -10.46 -20.65
C VAL A 435 -14.35 -11.10 -19.27
N ARG A 436 -13.13 -11.47 -18.89
CA ARG A 436 -12.80 -12.00 -17.56
C ARG A 436 -11.63 -11.24 -16.95
N LEU A 437 -11.95 -10.32 -16.05
CA LEU A 437 -10.99 -9.42 -15.37
C LEU A 437 -10.81 -9.79 -13.89
N ILE A 438 -11.67 -10.63 -13.33
CA ILE A 438 -11.70 -10.97 -11.92
C ILE A 438 -11.50 -12.47 -11.73
N ASN A 439 -10.66 -12.82 -10.75
CA ASN A 439 -10.56 -14.14 -10.17
C ASN A 439 -11.48 -14.25 -8.96
N ARG A 440 -12.40 -15.22 -8.97
CA ARG A 440 -13.36 -15.51 -7.89
C ARG A 440 -12.87 -16.71 -7.11
N LEU A 441 -12.47 -16.50 -5.85
CA LEU A 441 -11.76 -17.48 -5.04
C LEU A 441 -12.67 -18.36 -4.18
N LYS A 442 -13.94 -17.97 -4.02
CA LYS A 442 -14.92 -18.70 -3.22
C LYS A 442 -16.35 -18.35 -3.63
N LYS A 443 -17.23 -19.34 -3.69
CA LYS A 443 -18.66 -19.10 -3.89
C LYS A 443 -19.28 -18.45 -2.65
N CYS A 444 -20.15 -17.47 -2.88
CA CYS A 444 -21.02 -16.95 -1.83
C CYS A 444 -22.12 -17.97 -1.52
N ASP A 445 -22.58 -18.02 -0.27
CA ASP A 445 -23.82 -18.71 0.07
C ASP A 445 -24.99 -18.06 -0.69
N ASP A 446 -25.86 -18.88 -1.28
CA ASP A 446 -26.99 -18.43 -2.08
C ASP A 446 -28.00 -17.65 -1.20
N ASN A 447 -28.07 -17.97 0.10
CA ASN A 447 -28.93 -17.31 1.10
C ASN A 447 -28.29 -16.10 1.80
N ALA A 448 -27.08 -15.69 1.38
CA ALA A 448 -26.39 -14.57 2.01
C ALA A 448 -27.13 -13.24 1.82
N ASN A 449 -27.17 -12.41 2.88
CA ASN A 449 -27.72 -11.06 2.79
C ASN A 449 -26.82 -10.11 1.98
N VAL A 450 -27.31 -8.91 1.65
CA VAL A 450 -26.57 -7.95 0.78
C VAL A 450 -25.19 -7.60 1.35
N LEU A 451 -25.07 -7.43 2.68
CA LEU A 451 -23.79 -7.12 3.32
C LEU A 451 -22.83 -8.31 3.28
N GLN A 452 -23.32 -9.53 3.46
CA GLN A 452 -22.52 -10.76 3.34
C GLN A 452 -22.09 -10.98 1.89
N LYS A 453 -22.95 -10.70 0.91
CA LYS A 453 -22.60 -10.75 -0.52
C LYS A 453 -21.54 -9.72 -0.87
N LEU A 454 -21.67 -8.49 -0.38
CA LEU A 454 -20.67 -7.43 -0.54
C LEU A 454 -19.34 -7.82 0.13
N TRP A 455 -19.39 -8.36 1.35
CA TRP A 455 -18.20 -8.80 2.08
C TRP A 455 -17.51 -9.98 1.39
N ASN A 456 -18.28 -10.96 0.91
CA ASN A 456 -17.76 -12.08 0.15
C ASN A 456 -17.11 -11.60 -1.15
N TRP A 457 -17.74 -10.66 -1.87
CA TRP A 457 -17.15 -10.04 -3.05
C TRP A 457 -15.85 -9.32 -2.70
N ALA A 458 -15.83 -8.47 -1.67
CA ALA A 458 -14.65 -7.70 -1.29
C ALA A 458 -13.45 -8.60 -0.94
N LYS A 459 -13.70 -9.73 -0.25
CA LYS A 459 -12.68 -10.65 0.26
C LYS A 459 -12.27 -11.76 -0.71
N HIS A 460 -13.23 -12.31 -1.46
CA HIS A 460 -13.04 -13.50 -2.27
C HIS A 460 -13.05 -13.20 -3.78
N THR A 461 -12.83 -11.95 -4.15
CA THR A 461 -12.51 -11.57 -5.53
C THR A 461 -11.17 -10.87 -5.59
N SER A 462 -10.39 -11.18 -6.61
CA SER A 462 -9.13 -10.53 -6.92
C SER A 462 -9.15 -10.04 -8.36
N LEU A 463 -8.67 -8.83 -8.59
CA LEU A 463 -8.55 -8.30 -9.94
C LEU A 463 -7.33 -8.96 -10.59
N LYS A 464 -7.51 -9.53 -11.79
CA LYS A 464 -6.40 -10.13 -12.53
C LYS A 464 -5.28 -9.12 -12.78
N SER A 465 -4.04 -9.58 -12.76
CA SER A 465 -2.90 -8.79 -13.20
C SER A 465 -2.95 -8.57 -14.72
N THR A 466 -2.32 -7.52 -15.22
CA THR A 466 -2.25 -7.25 -16.67
C THR A 466 -1.58 -8.40 -17.43
N ASP A 467 -0.64 -9.11 -16.80
CA ASP A 467 0.08 -10.23 -17.39
C ASP A 467 -0.80 -11.48 -17.51
N GLU A 468 -1.80 -11.68 -16.65
CA GLU A 468 -2.77 -12.80 -16.74
C GLU A 468 -3.76 -12.66 -17.91
N LEU A 469 -3.88 -11.48 -18.50
CA LEU A 469 -4.85 -11.21 -19.56
C LEU A 469 -4.26 -11.51 -20.93
N ALA A 470 -4.89 -12.38 -21.71
CA ALA A 470 -4.38 -12.78 -23.02
C ALA A 470 -4.61 -11.69 -24.09
N THR A 471 -5.78 -11.05 -24.09
CA THR A 471 -6.19 -10.18 -25.19
C THR A 471 -5.83 -8.71 -24.94
N ALA A 472 -5.52 -7.98 -26.02
CA ALA A 472 -5.30 -6.53 -25.94
C ALA A 472 -6.56 -5.77 -25.47
N LYS A 473 -7.75 -6.30 -25.78
CA LYS A 473 -9.04 -5.76 -25.31
C LYS A 473 -9.13 -5.83 -23.78
N ASP A 474 -8.87 -6.99 -23.20
CA ASP A 474 -8.96 -7.17 -21.75
C ASP A 474 -7.89 -6.35 -21.02
N LYS A 475 -6.66 -6.30 -21.54
CA LYS A 475 -5.61 -5.42 -21.01
C LYS A 475 -6.03 -3.95 -21.00
N ARG A 476 -6.71 -3.48 -22.06
CA ARG A 476 -7.25 -2.11 -22.12
C ARG A 476 -8.38 -1.89 -21.11
N LEU A 477 -9.31 -2.82 -20.97
CA LEU A 477 -10.39 -2.73 -19.97
C LEU A 477 -9.83 -2.74 -18.55
N ARG A 478 -8.80 -3.55 -18.29
CA ARG A 478 -8.07 -3.58 -17.03
C ARG A 478 -7.37 -2.26 -16.74
N THR A 479 -6.76 -1.63 -17.74
CA THR A 479 -6.21 -0.27 -17.63
C THR A 479 -7.31 0.76 -17.32
N ILE A 480 -8.51 0.62 -17.91
CA ILE A 480 -9.66 1.48 -17.57
C ILE A 480 -10.07 1.32 -16.10
N CYS A 481 -10.07 0.10 -15.56
CA CYS A 481 -10.33 -0.11 -14.12
C CYS A 481 -9.34 0.67 -13.25
N GLN A 482 -8.06 0.74 -13.63
CA GLN A 482 -7.05 1.52 -12.89
C GLN A 482 -7.17 3.02 -13.09
N ILE A 483 -7.54 3.46 -14.28
CA ILE A 483 -7.88 4.87 -14.50
C ILE A 483 -9.10 5.24 -13.66
N GLY A 484 -10.07 4.34 -13.51
CA GLY A 484 -11.20 4.52 -12.61
C GLY A 484 -10.79 4.62 -11.14
N ASN A 485 -9.83 3.80 -10.69
CA ASN A 485 -9.21 3.93 -9.37
C ASN A 485 -8.51 5.30 -9.20
N LEU A 486 -7.71 5.72 -10.17
CA LEU A 486 -7.06 7.04 -10.19
C LEU A 486 -8.10 8.17 -10.15
N ALA A 487 -9.16 8.09 -10.94
CA ALA A 487 -10.23 9.09 -11.00
C ALA A 487 -11.01 9.14 -9.69
N PHE A 488 -11.36 7.98 -9.11
CA PHE A 488 -11.99 7.89 -7.80
C PHE A 488 -11.12 8.55 -6.73
N SER A 489 -9.82 8.23 -6.72
CA SER A 489 -8.86 8.83 -5.79
C SER A 489 -8.73 10.34 -5.99
N LEU A 490 -8.67 10.83 -7.24
CA LEU A 490 -8.61 12.26 -7.53
C LEU A 490 -9.88 13.01 -7.11
N ILE A 491 -11.06 12.45 -7.35
CA ILE A 491 -12.33 13.06 -6.94
C ILE A 491 -12.44 13.06 -5.42
N SER A 492 -12.14 11.93 -4.77
CA SER A 492 -12.17 11.79 -3.32
C SER A 492 -11.19 12.75 -2.64
N LEU A 493 -9.91 12.72 -3.05
CA LEU A 493 -8.80 13.39 -2.38
C LEU A 493 -8.57 14.83 -2.86
N GLY A 494 -8.62 15.05 -4.17
CA GLY A 494 -8.31 16.34 -4.78
C GLY A 494 -9.48 17.32 -4.78
N VAL A 495 -10.72 16.83 -4.72
CA VAL A 495 -11.93 17.66 -4.85
C VAL A 495 -12.81 17.60 -3.62
N PHE A 496 -13.31 16.42 -3.25
CA PHE A 496 -14.32 16.27 -2.21
C PHE A 496 -13.79 16.67 -0.82
N ILE A 497 -12.65 16.13 -0.39
CA ILE A 497 -12.09 16.44 0.94
C ILE A 497 -11.75 17.93 1.09
N PRO A 498 -11.03 18.58 0.16
CA PRO A 498 -10.72 20.01 0.30
C PRO A 498 -11.98 20.87 0.37
N LEU A 499 -13.00 20.58 -0.45
CA LEU A 499 -14.27 21.31 -0.43
C LEU A 499 -15.04 21.08 0.88
N TYR A 500 -15.15 19.84 1.33
CA TYR A 500 -15.83 19.52 2.58
C TYR A 500 -15.14 20.20 3.78
N THR A 501 -13.82 20.06 3.89
CA THR A 501 -13.05 20.62 5.02
C THR A 501 -13.06 22.15 5.02
N ARG A 502 -12.95 22.80 3.85
CA ARG A 502 -13.08 24.27 3.74
C ARG A 502 -14.46 24.75 4.12
N THR A 503 -15.52 24.09 3.62
CA THR A 503 -16.90 24.45 3.95
C THR A 503 -17.15 24.35 5.46
N GLN A 504 -16.64 23.30 6.11
CA GLN A 504 -16.75 23.11 7.56
C GLN A 504 -15.89 24.08 8.38
N THR A 505 -14.77 24.56 7.83
CA THR A 505 -13.91 25.54 8.48
C THR A 505 -14.52 26.94 8.39
N HIS A 506 -14.97 27.35 7.19
CA HIS A 506 -15.68 28.61 7.00
C HIS A 506 -16.98 28.71 7.80
N LYS A 507 -17.77 27.64 7.90
CA LYS A 507 -18.99 27.61 8.73
C LYS A 507 -18.67 27.83 10.22
N LYS A 508 -17.60 27.23 10.73
CA LYS A 508 -17.21 27.38 12.13
C LYS A 508 -16.53 28.71 12.43
N GLU A 509 -15.68 29.22 11.55
CA GLU A 509 -15.15 30.58 11.68
C GLU A 509 -16.29 31.61 11.65
N ALA A 510 -17.29 31.42 10.78
CA ALA A 510 -18.47 32.27 10.78
C ALA A 510 -19.27 32.15 12.09
N GLN A 511 -19.41 30.95 12.66
CA GLN A 511 -20.05 30.73 13.96
C GLN A 511 -19.24 31.29 15.14
N GLU A 512 -17.92 31.16 15.15
CA GLU A 512 -17.03 31.70 16.16
C GLU A 512 -16.99 33.22 16.08
N ASN A 513 -16.94 33.80 14.88
CA ASN A 513 -17.05 35.25 14.68
C ASN A 513 -18.43 35.76 15.11
N LEU A 514 -19.51 35.03 14.81
CA LEU A 514 -20.86 35.34 15.30
C LEU A 514 -20.97 35.19 16.81
N ALA A 515 -20.34 34.19 17.42
CA ALA A 515 -20.33 33.97 18.85
C ALA A 515 -19.48 35.03 19.57
N ASN A 516 -18.35 35.43 19.01
CA ASN A 516 -17.51 36.52 19.51
C ASN A 516 -18.21 37.87 19.35
N LEU A 517 -18.93 38.11 18.23
CA LEU A 517 -19.78 39.29 18.06
C LEU A 517 -20.96 39.29 19.02
N LYS A 518 -21.56 38.13 19.29
CA LYS A 518 -22.62 37.98 20.30
C LYS A 518 -22.07 38.22 21.69
N ASN A 519 -20.97 37.59 22.09
CA ASN A 519 -20.31 37.76 23.38
C ASN A 519 -19.76 39.18 23.58
N ALA A 520 -19.29 39.85 22.53
CA ALA A 520 -18.92 41.26 22.58
C ALA A 520 -20.15 42.16 22.79
N LYS A 521 -21.31 41.78 22.25
CA LYS A 521 -22.60 42.45 22.54
C LYS A 521 -23.11 42.12 23.95
N THR A 522 -22.94 40.91 24.46
CA THR A 522 -23.37 40.54 25.82
C THR A 522 -22.47 41.12 26.91
N ASN A 523 -21.15 41.25 26.66
CA ASN A 523 -20.21 41.89 27.58
C ASN A 523 -20.34 43.42 27.63
N GLY A 524 -21.09 44.04 26.71
CA GLY A 524 -21.53 45.43 26.82
C GLY A 524 -22.75 45.62 27.74
N SER A 525 -23.34 44.54 28.25
CA SER A 525 -24.60 44.61 28.99
C SER A 525 -24.77 43.46 30.00
N THR A 526 -23.88 43.30 30.97
CA THR A 526 -24.23 42.82 32.34
C THR A 526 -23.00 42.75 33.25
N SER A 527 -22.90 43.73 34.14
CA SER A 527 -22.19 43.58 35.41
C SER A 527 -23.07 42.84 36.40
N GLY A 528 -22.56 41.78 37.03
CA GLY A 528 -23.07 41.26 38.30
C GLY A 528 -23.60 39.83 38.26
N GLY A 529 -23.02 38.96 39.09
CA GLY A 529 -23.63 37.69 39.50
C GLY A 529 -22.65 36.52 39.61
N ALA A 530 -22.14 36.30 40.82
CA ALA A 530 -21.38 35.11 41.20
C ALA A 530 -22.27 33.85 41.26
N GLY A 531 -21.71 32.68 40.94
CA GLY A 531 -22.39 31.39 41.07
C GLY A 531 -21.44 30.20 40.84
N THR A 532 -21.00 29.60 41.93
CA THR A 532 -20.29 28.32 42.06
C THR A 532 -21.12 27.13 41.57
N SER A 533 -20.48 26.07 41.02
CA SER A 533 -20.70 24.65 41.39
C SER A 533 -19.99 23.62 40.48
N ALA A 534 -19.12 22.84 41.14
CA ALA A 534 -18.94 21.39 41.10
C ALA A 534 -18.66 20.64 39.78
N ALA A 535 -17.42 20.15 39.70
CA ALA A 535 -17.00 19.02 38.87
C ALA A 535 -17.51 17.68 39.44
N LYS A 536 -17.92 16.76 38.57
CA LYS A 536 -17.96 15.31 38.87
C LYS A 536 -17.29 14.54 37.74
N SER A 537 -16.15 13.96 38.06
CA SER A 537 -15.43 12.94 37.33
C SER A 537 -16.07 11.57 37.59
N SER A 538 -16.19 10.72 36.55
CA SER A 538 -16.23 9.27 36.73
C SER A 538 -15.34 8.60 35.70
N PHE A 539 -14.60 7.61 36.19
CA PHE A 539 -13.60 6.80 35.49
C PHE A 539 -14.00 5.34 35.68
N SER A 540 -14.06 4.56 34.60
CA SER A 540 -14.21 3.08 34.55
C SER A 540 -14.70 2.71 33.15
N SER A 541 -14.35 1.61 32.49
CA SER A 541 -13.23 0.66 32.54
C SER A 541 -13.34 -0.22 31.29
N THR A 542 -12.18 -0.63 30.79
CA THR A 542 -11.82 -1.73 29.90
C THR A 542 -12.93 -2.68 29.37
N SER A 543 -13.75 -2.23 28.40
CA SER A 543 -14.45 -3.15 27.46
C SER A 543 -14.82 -2.53 26.09
N ASP A 544 -14.35 -1.31 25.78
CA ASP A 544 -14.94 -0.46 24.73
C ASP A 544 -14.33 -0.54 23.32
N ASN A 545 -13.40 -1.45 23.04
CA ASN A 545 -12.69 -1.42 21.74
C ASN A 545 -13.56 -1.82 20.52
N LEU A 546 -14.71 -2.47 20.72
CA LEU A 546 -15.65 -2.79 19.63
C LEU A 546 -16.80 -1.77 19.52
N ALA A 547 -17.16 -1.13 20.63
CA ALA A 547 -18.14 -0.04 20.66
C ALA A 547 -17.55 1.26 20.09
N ALA A 548 -16.26 1.53 20.36
CA ALA A 548 -15.56 2.69 19.82
C ALA A 548 -15.55 2.73 18.28
N ALA A 549 -15.42 1.59 17.60
CA ALA A 549 -15.43 1.53 16.13
C ALA A 549 -16.81 1.88 15.54
N LYS A 550 -17.90 1.42 16.16
CA LYS A 550 -19.28 1.75 15.73
C LYS A 550 -19.64 3.22 16.01
N THR A 551 -19.20 3.75 17.15
CA THR A 551 -19.41 5.15 17.53
C THR A 551 -18.58 6.09 16.66
N SER A 552 -17.37 5.70 16.24
CA SER A 552 -16.49 6.49 15.37
C SER A 552 -17.07 6.66 13.96
N PHE A 553 -17.65 5.61 13.39
CA PHE A 553 -18.28 5.68 12.07
C PHE A 553 -19.58 6.50 12.08
N LYS A 554 -20.35 6.42 13.18
CA LYS A 554 -21.57 7.21 13.37
C LYS A 554 -21.26 8.69 13.70
N ALA A 555 -20.14 8.97 14.39
CA ALA A 555 -19.65 10.32 14.64
C ALA A 555 -19.07 10.97 13.36
N PHE A 556 -18.45 10.18 12.47
CA PHE A 556 -17.99 10.64 11.16
C PHE A 556 -19.13 11.05 10.22
N LEU A 557 -20.26 10.34 10.23
CA LEU A 557 -21.44 10.68 9.42
C LEU A 557 -22.28 11.82 9.97
N ASN A 558 -22.19 12.10 11.28
CA ASN A 558 -22.98 13.13 11.97
C ASN A 558 -22.18 14.41 12.32
N SER A 559 -20.96 14.56 11.81
CA SER A 559 -20.14 15.78 11.89
C SER A 559 -19.98 16.44 10.54
#